data_AF-A0A2R6WUK7-F1
#
_entry.id   AF-A0A2R6WUK7-F1
#
_cell.length_a   1.000
_cell.length_b   1.000
_cell.length_c   1.000
_cell.angle_alpha   90.00
_cell.angle_beta   90.00
_cell.angle_gamma   90.00
#
_symmetry.space_group_name_H-M   'P 1'
#
loop_
_entity.id
_entity.type
_entity.pdbx_description
1 polymer ?
#
loop_
_entity_poly.entity_id
_entity_poly.type
_entity_poly.pdbx_seq_one_letter_code
_entity_poly.pdbx_strand_id
1 'polypeptide(L)'
;MSLALSRAVSSSSSLLSSPSLLFESKSNFAAGGARIGRSSGSILAQVSPLSCRSRCASPLAARRFLLPSNTARITLSSHRALECAASLGYGLSGLWGETTRRSTGGSRSRGGESGRTRNKRNVAIEASLSEGAKVIMDGIQWGWTADPPTWDAAFIAIGTIFVLAAPLLWVGLTVPGMFSAYILGSIIWRAYGGQGLLTIVLFYIIGTGATKLKLKQKQKEGIAEQRSGRRGPGSVWGSGTAGALCALCTIFAVGGPEIAPLWQLGYLASLCTKLSDTISSEIGKAYGKTTYLVTSFSIVPRGTEGAVSLEGTLAGLFAAVFLAAASYALNQVDATGAIIAILASQIANLFESVLGATLQGRAGFEWLSNDLVNVANITIGATVAIFAQKLLSG
;
A
#
# COMPACT_ATOMS: atom_id res chain seq x y z
N MET A 1 -11.07 55.37 14.90
CA MET A 1 -12.00 54.59 15.75
C MET A 1 -11.16 53.47 16.37
N SER A 2 -10.60 53.63 17.57
CA SER A 2 -11.28 53.43 18.87
C SER A 2 -11.96 52.06 18.89
N LEU A 3 -11.47 51.02 19.56
CA LEU A 3 -11.05 50.81 20.98
C LEU A 3 -11.99 49.74 21.57
N ALA A 4 -11.53 49.02 22.61
CA ALA A 4 -12.18 47.88 23.28
C ALA A 4 -12.11 46.54 22.49
N LEU A 5 -11.76 45.38 23.09
CA LEU A 5 -11.46 45.07 24.51
C LEU A 5 -10.14 44.29 24.69
N SER A 6 -9.48 44.55 25.81
CA SER A 6 -8.43 43.72 26.42
C SER A 6 -8.71 43.65 27.94
N ARG A 7 -8.17 42.61 28.60
CA ARG A 7 -8.43 42.05 29.96
C ARG A 7 -9.28 40.75 29.89
N ALA A 8 -8.95 39.69 30.62
CA ALA A 8 -8.19 39.67 31.88
C ALA A 8 -7.03 38.64 31.92
N VAL A 9 -5.95 39.04 32.58
CA VAL A 9 -4.91 38.18 33.17
C VAL A 9 -4.65 38.72 34.59
N SER A 10 -4.36 37.79 35.52
CA SER A 10 -3.67 37.98 36.81
C SER A 10 -4.47 37.63 38.08
N SER A 11 -3.71 37.05 39.01
CA SER A 11 -4.02 36.56 40.36
C SER A 11 -4.63 35.15 40.43
N SER A 12 -4.02 34.17 41.10
CA SER A 12 -3.17 34.30 42.30
C SER A 12 -2.01 33.29 42.33
N SER A 13 -0.98 33.58 43.11
CA SER A 13 0.14 32.66 43.40
C SER A 13 0.45 32.66 44.90
N SER A 14 1.08 31.57 45.36
CA SER A 14 1.65 31.34 46.70
C SER A 14 0.68 31.17 47.89
N LEU A 15 0.75 29.99 48.52
CA LEU A 15 0.80 29.67 49.96
C LEU A 15 1.01 28.13 50.04
N LEU A 16 2.23 27.61 50.16
CA LEU A 16 3.07 27.39 51.37
C LEU A 16 2.88 26.01 52.05
N SER A 17 4.02 25.37 52.35
CA SER A 17 4.27 24.30 53.36
C SER A 17 3.74 22.86 53.17
N SER A 18 4.69 21.93 52.95
CA SER A 18 4.74 20.57 53.54
C SER A 18 5.14 20.65 55.05
N PRO A 19 5.31 19.58 55.87
CA PRO A 19 5.46 18.14 55.53
C PRO A 19 4.92 17.06 56.53
N SER A 20 5.20 15.79 56.20
CA SER A 20 5.46 14.64 57.12
C SER A 20 4.31 13.77 57.68
N LEU A 21 4.70 12.50 57.98
CA LEU A 21 3.99 11.42 58.70
C LEU A 21 2.92 10.65 57.87
N LEU A 22 2.75 9.31 57.96
CA LEU A 22 3.39 8.28 58.81
C LEU A 22 3.40 6.88 58.13
N PHE A 23 4.26 6.01 58.67
CA PHE A 23 4.35 4.54 58.55
C PHE A 23 3.04 3.76 58.28
N GLU A 24 3.13 2.67 57.50
CA GLU A 24 3.07 1.32 58.10
C GLU A 24 3.97 0.32 57.35
N SER A 25 4.63 -0.56 58.11
CA SER A 25 5.56 -1.60 57.63
C SER A 25 5.25 -2.90 58.33
N LYS A 26 5.14 -4.01 57.60
CA LYS A 26 5.12 -5.38 58.16
C LYS A 26 6.08 -6.32 57.42
N SER A 27 7.32 -6.33 57.95
CA SER A 27 8.13 -7.51 58.28
C SER A 27 7.32 -8.77 58.70
N ASN A 28 7.79 -10.02 58.67
CA ASN A 28 9.09 -10.64 58.31
C ASN A 28 8.93 -12.20 58.25
N PHE A 29 10.06 -12.90 57.99
CA PHE A 29 10.38 -14.35 58.05
C PHE A 29 10.38 -15.10 56.70
N ALA A 30 11.49 -15.65 56.16
CA ALA A 30 12.59 -16.50 56.68
C ALA A 30 12.17 -17.98 56.89
N ALA A 31 12.96 -19.03 56.61
CA ALA A 31 14.25 -19.18 55.89
C ALA A 31 14.51 -20.68 55.57
N GLY A 32 15.50 -20.99 54.71
CA GLY A 32 16.03 -22.34 54.45
C GLY A 32 15.23 -23.20 53.45
N GLY A 33 15.80 -24.15 52.70
CA GLY A 33 17.21 -24.54 52.59
C GLY A 33 17.42 -26.06 52.64
N ALA A 34 17.43 -26.76 51.49
CA ALA A 34 17.94 -28.14 51.37
C ALA A 34 18.28 -28.50 49.90
N ARG A 35 19.16 -29.49 49.72
CA ARG A 35 19.68 -30.02 48.43
C ARG A 35 19.34 -31.53 48.34
N ILE A 36 19.83 -32.22 47.29
CA ILE A 36 19.63 -33.67 46.94
C ILE A 36 18.40 -33.89 46.02
N GLY A 37 18.44 -34.67 44.92
CA GLY A 37 19.56 -35.30 44.19
C GLY A 37 19.21 -36.67 43.59
N ARG A 38 19.59 -36.93 42.31
CA ARG A 38 19.52 -38.23 41.57
C ARG A 38 18.10 -38.78 41.25
N SER A 39 17.86 -39.66 40.26
CA SER A 39 18.58 -40.04 39.02
C SER A 39 17.77 -41.05 38.16
N SER A 40 17.94 -41.02 36.83
CA SER A 40 17.89 -42.17 35.88
C SER A 40 16.58 -42.94 35.59
N GLY A 41 16.47 -43.46 34.34
CA GLY A 41 15.48 -44.47 33.90
C GLY A 41 14.41 -43.91 32.94
N SER A 42 14.44 -43.98 31.60
CA SER A 42 14.80 -45.01 30.60
C SER A 42 13.59 -45.80 30.04
N ILE A 43 13.58 -45.98 28.69
CA ILE A 43 13.13 -47.17 27.93
C ILE A 43 11.68 -47.28 27.34
N LEU A 44 11.65 -47.49 26.01
CA LEU A 44 10.64 -48.08 25.07
C LEU A 44 9.23 -47.44 24.96
N ALA A 45 8.58 -47.20 23.80
CA ALA A 45 8.63 -47.64 22.38
C ALA A 45 7.52 -48.63 21.95
N GLN A 46 6.74 -48.21 20.92
CA GLN A 46 5.74 -48.98 20.15
C GLN A 46 4.54 -49.50 21.00
N VAL A 47 3.32 -49.74 20.50
CA VAL A 47 2.88 -50.43 19.27
C VAL A 47 1.49 -49.91 18.85
N SER A 48 1.27 -49.68 17.54
CA SER A 48 -0.07 -49.68 16.92
C SER A 48 -0.41 -51.09 16.43
N PRO A 49 -1.68 -51.51 16.33
CA PRO A 49 -2.14 -51.87 14.97
C PRO A 49 -3.68 -51.74 14.71
N LEU A 50 -4.05 -52.06 13.46
CA LEU A 50 -5.40 -52.35 12.90
C LEU A 50 -6.37 -51.15 12.76
N SER A 51 -6.84 -50.75 11.57
CA SER A 51 -7.46 -51.46 10.42
C SER A 51 -8.94 -51.84 10.64
N CYS A 52 -9.88 -51.10 10.02
CA CYS A 52 -10.63 -51.63 8.87
C CYS A 52 -11.43 -50.60 8.05
N ARG A 53 -11.71 -51.00 6.81
CA ARG A 53 -12.70 -50.52 5.80
C ARG A 53 -14.15 -50.50 6.36
N SER A 54 -15.19 -49.84 5.80
CA SER A 54 -15.36 -48.98 4.59
C SER A 54 -16.81 -48.45 4.47
N ARG A 55 -17.08 -47.62 3.44
CA ARG A 55 -18.37 -47.37 2.72
C ARG A 55 -19.38 -46.34 3.27
N CYS A 56 -19.46 -45.25 2.49
CA CYS A 56 -20.63 -44.75 1.75
C CYS A 56 -21.89 -44.19 2.43
N ALA A 57 -22.41 -43.17 1.73
CA ALA A 57 -23.82 -42.72 1.64
C ALA A 57 -24.42 -41.91 2.80
N SER A 58 -24.48 -40.60 2.58
CA SER A 58 -25.55 -39.73 3.08
C SER A 58 -26.91 -40.09 2.49
N PRO A 59 -28.02 -39.71 3.16
CA PRO A 59 -29.03 -38.94 2.43
C PRO A 59 -29.54 -37.69 3.17
N LEU A 60 -30.25 -36.84 2.42
CA LEU A 60 -30.84 -35.59 2.88
C LEU A 60 -31.98 -35.77 3.90
N ALA A 61 -32.17 -34.76 4.74
CA ALA A 61 -33.49 -34.43 5.29
C ALA A 61 -33.67 -32.90 5.30
N ALA A 62 -34.77 -32.41 4.71
CA ALA A 62 -35.03 -30.99 4.55
C ALA A 62 -35.87 -30.42 5.71
N ARG A 63 -35.71 -29.12 5.99
CA ARG A 63 -36.77 -28.29 6.61
C ARG A 63 -36.90 -26.95 5.88
N ARG A 64 -38.05 -26.77 5.23
CA ARG A 64 -38.60 -25.47 4.80
C ARG A 64 -39.50 -24.96 5.91
N PHE A 65 -39.43 -23.67 6.21
CA PHE A 65 -40.55 -22.93 6.82
C PHE A 65 -40.58 -21.49 6.28
N LEU A 66 -41.75 -20.86 6.30
CA LEU A 66 -42.09 -19.74 5.41
C LEU A 66 -42.07 -18.35 6.08
N LEU A 67 -41.80 -17.36 5.21
CA LEU A 67 -42.05 -15.90 5.23
C LEU A 67 -43.29 -15.43 6.03
N PRO A 68 -43.31 -14.19 6.58
CA PRO A 68 -43.51 -12.90 5.84
C PRO A 68 -42.51 -11.77 6.24
N SER A 69 -42.46 -10.56 5.65
CA SER A 69 -42.91 -9.95 4.36
C SER A 69 -42.21 -8.57 4.12
N ASN A 70 -42.65 -7.80 3.11
CA ASN A 70 -42.43 -6.35 2.86
C ASN A 70 -41.01 -5.77 2.71
N THR A 71 -40.65 -5.43 1.46
CA THR A 71 -40.21 -4.06 1.12
C THR A 71 -40.53 -3.72 -0.34
N ALA A 72 -40.70 -2.44 -0.64
CA ALA A 72 -41.38 -1.96 -1.84
C ALA A 72 -40.52 -1.99 -3.12
N ARG A 73 -41.21 -2.12 -4.26
CA ARG A 73 -40.66 -2.14 -5.61
C ARG A 73 -40.53 -0.69 -6.12
N ILE A 74 -39.29 -0.21 -6.34
CA ILE A 74 -39.03 1.02 -7.10
C ILE A 74 -38.33 0.65 -8.40
N THR A 75 -39.06 0.78 -9.50
CA THR A 75 -38.56 0.62 -10.87
C THR A 75 -38.18 1.99 -11.44
N LEU A 76 -36.91 2.20 -11.79
CA LEU A 76 -36.47 3.36 -12.58
C LEU A 76 -35.43 2.97 -13.64
N SER A 77 -35.93 2.89 -14.88
CA SER A 77 -35.26 3.15 -16.16
C SER A 77 -33.73 3.00 -16.27
N SER A 78 -33.26 1.78 -16.52
CA SER A 78 -31.91 1.51 -17.06
C SER A 78 -31.89 1.56 -18.61
N HIS A 79 -32.35 2.66 -19.21
CA HIS A 79 -32.57 2.76 -20.67
C HIS A 79 -31.62 3.71 -21.43
N ARG A 80 -30.47 4.06 -20.85
CA ARG A 80 -29.40 4.85 -21.51
C ARG A 80 -27.98 4.23 -21.45
N ALA A 81 -27.86 2.98 -21.01
CA ALA A 81 -26.57 2.28 -20.93
C ALA A 81 -26.31 1.31 -22.09
N LEU A 82 -27.30 1.07 -22.97
CA LEU A 82 -27.21 0.08 -24.06
C LEU A 82 -26.94 0.68 -25.44
N GLU A 83 -26.99 2.00 -25.62
CA GLU A 83 -26.76 2.65 -26.92
C GLU A 83 -25.27 2.90 -27.23
N CYS A 84 -24.38 2.98 -26.22
CA CYS A 84 -22.93 3.09 -26.45
C CYS A 84 -22.24 1.77 -26.83
N ALA A 85 -22.92 0.62 -26.72
CA ALA A 85 -22.37 -0.68 -27.15
C ALA A 85 -22.56 -0.93 -28.67
N ALA A 86 -23.36 -0.09 -29.35
CA ALA A 86 -23.75 -0.30 -30.75
C ALA A 86 -22.76 0.27 -31.79
N SER A 87 -21.82 1.13 -31.40
CA SER A 87 -20.88 1.79 -32.32
C SER A 87 -19.66 0.96 -32.72
N LEU A 88 -19.44 -0.21 -32.11
CA LEU A 88 -18.39 -1.17 -32.47
C LEU A 88 -18.92 -2.38 -33.27
N GLY A 89 -20.17 -2.31 -33.74
CA GLY A 89 -20.93 -3.41 -34.35
C GLY A 89 -21.00 -3.43 -35.88
N TYR A 90 -19.99 -2.94 -36.61
CA TYR A 90 -19.93 -3.05 -38.08
C TYR A 90 -18.73 -3.90 -38.53
N GLY A 91 -18.99 -5.07 -39.14
CA GLY A 91 -17.93 -5.88 -39.75
C GLY A 91 -18.17 -7.38 -39.96
N LEU A 92 -19.30 -7.96 -39.50
CA LEU A 92 -19.56 -9.41 -39.62
C LEU A 92 -20.96 -9.76 -40.16
N SER A 93 -21.33 -9.14 -41.28
CA SER A 93 -22.51 -9.49 -42.09
C SER A 93 -22.11 -9.75 -43.55
N GLY A 94 -21.30 -10.79 -43.78
CA GLY A 94 -20.74 -11.11 -45.10
C GLY A 94 -20.38 -12.59 -45.35
N LEU A 95 -20.65 -13.48 -44.39
CA LEU A 95 -20.57 -14.93 -44.59
C LEU A 95 -21.90 -15.55 -44.18
N TRP A 96 -22.80 -15.76 -45.16
CA TRP A 96 -23.75 -16.89 -45.29
C TRP A 96 -24.58 -16.63 -46.56
N GLY A 97 -23.91 -16.73 -47.72
CA GLY A 97 -24.52 -16.57 -49.04
C GLY A 97 -24.85 -17.92 -49.68
N GLU A 98 -26.15 -18.20 -49.77
CA GLU A 98 -26.85 -19.21 -50.57
C GLU A 98 -26.04 -20.26 -51.37
N THR A 99 -26.05 -21.49 -50.87
CA THR A 99 -25.66 -22.69 -51.62
C THR A 99 -26.74 -23.10 -52.64
N THR A 100 -26.92 -22.35 -53.73
CA THR A 100 -27.72 -22.82 -54.89
C THR A 100 -27.12 -22.45 -56.25
N ARG A 101 -26.50 -23.44 -56.94
CA ARG A 101 -26.77 -23.74 -58.36
C ARG A 101 -26.00 -24.94 -58.93
N ARG A 102 -26.78 -25.80 -59.58
CA ARG A 102 -26.52 -26.61 -60.81
C ARG A 102 -25.09 -27.06 -61.11
N SER A 103 -24.93 -28.38 -61.20
CA SER A 103 -23.86 -29.03 -61.96
C SER A 103 -24.03 -28.83 -63.47
N THR A 104 -23.05 -28.21 -64.11
CA THR A 104 -22.76 -28.38 -65.55
C THR A 104 -21.25 -28.57 -65.70
N GLY A 105 -20.84 -29.57 -66.48
CA GLY A 105 -19.45 -29.99 -66.56
C GLY A 105 -18.50 -28.96 -67.17
N GLY A 106 -17.22 -29.05 -66.82
CA GLY A 106 -16.16 -28.19 -67.35
C GLY A 106 -14.83 -28.43 -66.65
N SER A 107 -14.01 -29.32 -67.20
CA SER A 107 -12.63 -29.54 -66.75
C SER A 107 -11.75 -28.33 -67.09
N ARG A 108 -11.39 -27.52 -66.08
CA ARG A 108 -10.36 -26.48 -66.19
C ARG A 108 -9.50 -26.39 -64.93
N SER A 109 -8.22 -26.12 -65.15
CA SER A 109 -7.11 -26.24 -64.20
C SER A 109 -7.21 -25.30 -62.99
N ARG A 110 -7.63 -25.83 -61.83
CA ARG A 110 -7.65 -25.11 -60.54
C ARG A 110 -6.30 -25.09 -59.82
N GLY A 111 -5.27 -24.53 -60.47
CA GLY A 111 -3.91 -24.40 -59.89
C GLY A 111 -3.64 -23.08 -59.17
N GLY A 112 -4.08 -21.94 -59.72
CA GLY A 112 -3.59 -20.61 -59.31
C GLY A 112 -4.47 -19.78 -58.35
N GLU A 113 -5.79 -19.98 -58.34
CA GLU A 113 -6.71 -19.10 -57.59
C GLU A 113 -6.70 -19.31 -56.07
N SER A 114 -6.44 -20.54 -55.62
CA SER A 114 -6.40 -20.87 -54.18
C SER A 114 -5.27 -20.12 -53.45
N GLY A 115 -4.08 -20.03 -54.07
CA GLY A 115 -2.96 -19.25 -53.53
C GLY A 115 -3.26 -17.75 -53.48
N ARG A 116 -3.83 -17.18 -54.56
CA ARG A 116 -4.12 -15.74 -54.65
C ARG A 116 -5.20 -15.27 -53.67
N THR A 117 -6.23 -16.09 -53.45
CA THR A 117 -7.30 -15.81 -52.46
C THR A 117 -6.88 -16.08 -51.02
N ARG A 118 -5.93 -16.98 -50.78
CA ARG A 118 -5.29 -17.15 -49.47
C ARG A 118 -4.39 -15.96 -49.14
N ASN A 119 -3.56 -15.52 -50.10
CA ASN A 119 -2.68 -14.36 -49.91
C ASN A 119 -3.49 -13.07 -49.63
N LYS A 120 -4.56 -12.80 -50.38
CA LYS A 120 -5.46 -11.66 -50.10
C LYS A 120 -6.09 -11.70 -48.70
N ARG A 121 -6.45 -12.88 -48.19
CA ARG A 121 -6.99 -13.03 -46.83
C ARG A 121 -5.92 -12.80 -45.77
N ASN A 122 -4.70 -13.29 -45.97
CA ASN A 122 -3.59 -13.03 -45.06
C ASN A 122 -3.28 -11.53 -44.98
N VAL A 123 -3.16 -10.84 -46.13
CA VAL A 123 -2.95 -9.38 -46.19
C VAL A 123 -4.08 -8.60 -45.50
N ALA A 124 -5.34 -9.02 -45.66
CA ALA A 124 -6.46 -8.38 -44.96
C ALA A 124 -6.42 -8.60 -43.43
N ILE A 125 -6.00 -9.80 -42.97
CA ILE A 125 -5.83 -10.11 -41.54
C ILE A 125 -4.66 -9.30 -40.97
N GLU A 126 -3.52 -9.24 -41.66
CA GLU A 126 -2.36 -8.43 -41.27
C GLU A 126 -2.69 -6.94 -41.22
N ALA A 127 -3.46 -6.41 -42.18
CA ALA A 127 -3.94 -5.04 -42.18
C ALA A 127 -4.83 -4.76 -40.94
N SER A 128 -5.84 -5.60 -40.69
CA SER A 128 -6.72 -5.45 -39.52
C SER A 128 -5.99 -5.59 -38.19
N LEU A 129 -5.00 -6.49 -38.08
CA LEU A 129 -4.14 -6.61 -36.91
C LEU A 129 -3.27 -5.35 -36.72
N SER A 130 -2.73 -4.79 -37.82
CA SER A 130 -1.93 -3.57 -37.77
C SER A 130 -2.75 -2.34 -37.34
N GLU A 131 -4.00 -2.25 -37.78
CA GLU A 131 -4.90 -1.15 -37.43
C GLU A 131 -5.37 -1.25 -35.98
N GLY A 132 -5.75 -2.46 -35.53
CA GLY A 132 -6.04 -2.70 -34.11
C GLY A 132 -4.84 -2.43 -33.20
N ALA A 133 -3.62 -2.75 -33.64
CA ALA A 133 -2.40 -2.44 -32.91
C ALA A 133 -2.15 -0.92 -32.80
N LYS A 134 -2.37 -0.15 -33.88
CA LYS A 134 -2.28 1.33 -33.83
C LYS A 134 -3.27 1.91 -32.82
N VAL A 135 -4.56 1.53 -32.89
CA VAL A 135 -5.59 2.04 -31.96
C VAL A 135 -5.21 1.77 -30.50
N ILE A 136 -4.62 0.61 -30.20
CA ILE A 136 -4.11 0.30 -28.85
C ILE A 136 -2.91 1.20 -28.50
N MET A 137 -1.94 1.36 -29.40
CA MET A 137 -0.76 2.19 -29.17
C MET A 137 -1.10 3.68 -29.01
N ASP A 138 -2.02 4.20 -29.81
CA ASP A 138 -2.53 5.58 -29.73
C ASP A 138 -3.27 5.80 -28.41
N GLY A 139 -4.09 4.83 -27.98
CA GLY A 139 -4.76 4.84 -26.68
C GLY A 139 -3.79 4.81 -25.50
N ILE A 140 -2.72 3.99 -25.57
CA ILE A 140 -1.63 3.99 -24.59
C ILE A 140 -0.92 5.34 -24.58
N GLN A 141 -0.48 5.84 -25.74
CA GLN A 141 0.21 7.12 -25.85
C GLN A 141 -0.63 8.25 -25.26
N TRP A 142 -1.93 8.32 -25.61
CA TRP A 142 -2.88 9.27 -25.02
C TRP A 142 -2.95 9.17 -23.50
N GLY A 143 -3.06 7.96 -22.93
CA GLY A 143 -3.10 7.77 -21.48
C GLY A 143 -1.85 8.29 -20.76
N TRP A 144 -0.70 8.27 -21.43
CA TRP A 144 0.56 8.78 -20.91
C TRP A 144 0.78 10.28 -21.15
N THR A 145 0.18 10.87 -22.18
CA THR A 145 0.37 12.30 -22.55
C THR A 145 -0.83 13.20 -22.27
N ALA A 146 -1.91 12.70 -21.68
CA ALA A 146 -3.10 13.50 -21.37
C ALA A 146 -2.81 14.55 -20.28
N ASP A 147 -3.02 15.81 -20.61
CA ASP A 147 -2.89 16.97 -19.72
C ASP A 147 -4.17 17.84 -19.78
N PRO A 148 -4.88 18.09 -18.66
CA PRO A 148 -4.66 17.48 -17.34
C PRO A 148 -4.94 15.96 -17.35
N PRO A 149 -4.29 15.17 -16.47
CA PRO A 149 -4.56 13.74 -16.36
C PRO A 149 -6.04 13.46 -16.06
N THR A 150 -6.69 12.64 -16.89
CA THR A 150 -8.07 12.17 -16.67
C THR A 150 -8.09 10.84 -15.91
N TRP A 151 -9.25 10.40 -15.45
CA TRP A 151 -9.38 9.07 -14.81
C TRP A 151 -9.11 7.94 -15.81
N ASP A 152 -9.62 8.05 -17.03
CA ASP A 152 -9.40 7.07 -18.09
C ASP A 152 -7.92 7.00 -18.49
N ALA A 153 -7.26 8.15 -18.62
CA ALA A 153 -5.82 8.23 -18.85
C ALA A 153 -5.02 7.56 -17.72
N ALA A 154 -5.40 7.82 -16.46
CA ALA A 154 -4.79 7.17 -15.29
C ALA A 154 -4.94 5.64 -15.31
N PHE A 155 -6.14 5.12 -15.61
CA PHE A 155 -6.36 3.68 -15.71
C PHE A 155 -5.57 3.04 -16.85
N ILE A 156 -5.45 3.71 -18.01
CA ILE A 156 -4.65 3.21 -19.14
C ILE A 156 -3.15 3.24 -18.80
N ALA A 157 -2.62 4.36 -18.30
CA ALA A 157 -1.21 4.50 -17.98
C ALA A 157 -0.77 3.50 -16.90
N ILE A 158 -1.52 3.44 -15.79
CA ILE A 158 -1.25 2.48 -14.71
C ILE A 158 -1.47 1.04 -15.20
N GLY A 159 -2.49 0.77 -16.01
CA GLY A 159 -2.70 -0.54 -16.64
C GLY A 159 -1.51 -1.00 -17.46
N THR A 160 -0.98 -0.10 -18.31
CA THR A 160 0.24 -0.35 -19.11
C THR A 160 1.43 -0.69 -18.21
N ILE A 161 1.65 0.09 -17.14
CA ILE A 161 2.74 -0.12 -16.20
C ILE A 161 2.58 -1.44 -15.44
N PHE A 162 1.36 -1.79 -15.02
CA PHE A 162 1.10 -3.05 -14.32
C PHE A 162 1.33 -4.27 -15.21
N VAL A 163 1.00 -4.19 -16.50
CA VAL A 163 1.31 -5.26 -17.48
C VAL A 163 2.83 -5.40 -17.67
N LEU A 164 3.53 -4.29 -17.93
CA LEU A 164 4.98 -4.30 -18.19
C LEU A 164 5.82 -4.66 -16.95
N ALA A 165 5.42 -4.18 -15.77
CA ALA A 165 6.14 -4.38 -14.51
C ALA A 165 5.65 -5.58 -13.68
N ALA A 166 4.69 -6.37 -14.16
CA ALA A 166 4.12 -7.51 -13.42
C ALA A 166 5.17 -8.43 -12.76
N PRO A 167 6.28 -8.82 -13.42
CA PRO A 167 7.31 -9.66 -12.78
C PRO A 167 7.98 -8.98 -11.58
N LEU A 168 8.23 -7.67 -11.66
CA LEU A 168 8.86 -6.87 -10.61
C LEU A 168 7.90 -6.57 -9.45
N LEU A 169 6.62 -6.33 -9.76
CA LEU A 169 5.56 -6.14 -8.76
C LEU A 169 5.34 -7.43 -7.93
N TRP A 170 5.44 -8.60 -8.55
CA TRP A 170 5.25 -9.89 -7.87
C TRP A 170 6.30 -10.19 -6.78
N VAL A 171 7.50 -9.57 -6.87
CA VAL A 171 8.59 -9.71 -5.88
C VAL A 171 8.22 -9.09 -4.53
N GLY A 172 7.54 -7.93 -4.54
CA GLY A 172 7.23 -7.12 -3.36
C GLY A 172 5.75 -7.07 -2.96
N LEU A 173 4.81 -7.52 -3.82
CA LEU A 173 3.37 -7.48 -3.56
C LEU A 173 2.72 -8.87 -3.63
N THR A 174 1.60 -9.04 -2.92
CA THR A 174 0.64 -10.14 -3.16
C THR A 174 -0.36 -9.75 -4.26
N VAL A 175 -1.11 -10.70 -4.83
CA VAL A 175 -2.10 -10.39 -5.88
C VAL A 175 -3.16 -9.36 -5.42
N PRO A 176 -3.78 -9.48 -4.22
CA PRO A 176 -4.64 -8.41 -3.70
C PRO A 176 -3.90 -7.09 -3.41
N GLY A 177 -2.61 -7.17 -3.04
CA GLY A 177 -1.74 -6.00 -2.87
C GLY A 177 -1.49 -5.25 -4.19
N MET A 178 -1.31 -5.97 -5.30
CA MET A 178 -1.21 -5.37 -6.64
C MET A 178 -2.50 -4.64 -7.03
N PHE A 179 -3.67 -5.23 -6.79
CA PHE A 179 -4.95 -4.54 -7.06
C PHE A 179 -5.09 -3.25 -6.21
N SER A 180 -4.68 -3.29 -4.94
CA SER A 180 -4.66 -2.11 -4.07
C SER A 180 -3.69 -1.04 -4.59
N ALA A 181 -2.50 -1.46 -5.06
CA ALA A 181 -1.49 -0.58 -5.62
C ALA A 181 -1.91 0.01 -6.99
N TYR A 182 -2.72 -0.72 -7.77
CA TYR A 182 -3.31 -0.21 -9.02
C TYR A 182 -4.28 0.94 -8.75
N ILE A 183 -5.18 0.78 -7.77
CA ILE A 183 -6.11 1.84 -7.35
C ILE A 183 -5.32 3.05 -6.82
N LEU A 184 -4.36 2.81 -5.92
CA LEU A 184 -3.51 3.87 -5.36
C LEU A 184 -2.75 4.61 -6.46
N GLY A 185 -2.08 3.88 -7.37
CA GLY A 185 -1.38 4.46 -8.52
C GLY A 185 -2.28 5.28 -9.43
N SER A 186 -3.53 4.86 -9.65
CA SER A 186 -4.51 5.58 -10.46
C SER A 186 -4.92 6.91 -9.83
N ILE A 187 -5.14 6.93 -8.51
CA ILE A 187 -5.41 8.18 -7.76
C ILE A 187 -4.21 9.14 -7.86
N ILE A 188 -3.00 8.62 -7.72
CA ILE A 188 -1.77 9.43 -7.73
C ILE A 188 -1.46 9.97 -9.13
N TRP A 189 -1.63 9.16 -10.19
CA TRP A 189 -1.51 9.63 -11.57
C TRP A 189 -2.54 10.71 -11.89
N ARG A 190 -3.79 10.52 -11.45
CA ARG A 190 -4.86 11.49 -11.63
C ARG A 190 -4.56 12.84 -10.95
N ALA A 191 -3.86 12.85 -9.83
CA ALA A 191 -3.50 14.08 -9.10
C ALA A 191 -2.19 14.74 -9.57
N TYR A 192 -1.15 13.94 -9.82
CA TYR A 192 0.24 14.40 -9.95
C TYR A 192 0.98 13.83 -11.18
N GLY A 193 0.26 13.20 -12.11
CA GLY A 193 0.79 12.68 -13.36
C GLY A 193 1.91 11.64 -13.20
N GLY A 194 2.76 11.56 -14.22
CA GLY A 194 3.92 10.65 -14.24
C GLY A 194 4.97 10.98 -13.18
N GLN A 195 5.11 12.25 -12.78
CA GLN A 195 6.02 12.70 -11.73
C GLN A 195 5.65 12.09 -10.38
N GLY A 196 4.36 12.14 -10.00
CA GLY A 196 3.87 11.49 -8.78
C GLY A 196 4.04 9.99 -8.81
N LEU A 197 3.74 9.35 -9.95
CA LEU A 197 3.94 7.91 -10.04
C LEU A 197 5.42 7.51 -9.90
N LEU A 198 6.35 8.26 -10.53
CA LEU A 198 7.78 7.96 -10.46
C LEU A 198 8.30 7.98 -9.02
N THR A 199 7.85 8.93 -8.20
CA THR A 199 8.14 8.98 -6.76
C THR A 199 7.65 7.73 -6.01
N ILE A 200 6.46 7.20 -6.35
CA ILE A 200 5.99 5.90 -5.81
C ILE A 200 6.79 4.71 -6.33
N VAL A 201 7.24 4.74 -7.59
CA VAL A 201 8.08 3.67 -8.16
C VAL A 201 9.45 3.63 -7.47
N LEU A 202 10.06 4.78 -7.21
CA LEU A 202 11.30 4.88 -6.43
C LEU A 202 11.10 4.37 -5.00
N PHE A 203 10.05 4.82 -4.31
CA PHE A 203 9.64 4.30 -3.00
C PHE A 203 9.50 2.77 -3.01
N TYR A 204 8.79 2.21 -4.00
CA TYR A 204 8.54 0.77 -4.10
C TYR A 204 9.83 -0.02 -4.33
N ILE A 205 10.69 0.42 -5.25
CA ILE A 205 11.95 -0.27 -5.58
C ILE A 205 12.88 -0.28 -4.35
N ILE A 206 13.11 0.89 -3.74
CA ILE A 206 14.02 1.05 -2.61
C ILE A 206 13.48 0.32 -1.36
N GLY A 207 12.21 0.54 -1.04
CA GLY A 207 11.52 -0.11 0.08
C GLY A 207 11.33 -1.62 -0.10
N THR A 208 11.30 -2.15 -1.32
CA THR A 208 11.30 -3.60 -1.58
C THR A 208 12.71 -4.18 -1.56
N GLY A 209 13.72 -3.45 -2.06
CA GLY A 209 15.12 -3.85 -1.94
C GLY A 209 15.53 -4.08 -0.49
N ALA A 210 15.19 -3.13 0.39
CA ALA A 210 15.54 -3.20 1.81
C ALA A 210 14.90 -4.39 2.56
N THR A 211 13.62 -4.72 2.30
CA THR A 211 13.01 -5.89 2.95
C THR A 211 13.66 -7.21 2.55
N LYS A 212 14.27 -7.29 1.36
CA LYS A 212 15.05 -8.46 0.91
C LYS A 212 16.49 -8.47 1.43
N LEU A 213 17.06 -7.35 1.87
CA LEU A 213 18.43 -7.30 2.42
C LEU A 213 18.56 -8.27 3.61
N LYS A 214 19.56 -9.16 3.54
CA LYS A 214 19.83 -10.19 4.56
C LYS A 214 18.60 -11.02 4.98
N LEU A 215 17.63 -11.23 4.08
CA LEU A 215 16.37 -11.93 4.40
C LEU A 215 16.57 -13.30 5.07
N LYS A 216 17.54 -14.10 4.60
CA LYS A 216 17.88 -15.40 5.22
C LYS A 216 18.36 -15.30 6.67
N GLN A 217 19.00 -14.18 7.06
CA GLN A 217 19.40 -13.94 8.45
C GLN A 217 18.17 -13.56 9.27
N LYS A 218 17.41 -12.55 8.83
CA LYS A 218 16.19 -12.07 9.51
C LYS A 218 15.16 -13.19 9.70
N GLN A 219 15.07 -14.14 8.76
CA GLN A 219 14.19 -15.32 8.87
C GLN A 219 14.64 -16.31 9.94
N LYS A 220 15.95 -16.53 10.11
CA LYS A 220 16.50 -17.37 11.20
C LYS A 220 16.30 -16.73 12.57
N GLU A 221 16.35 -15.41 12.62
CA GLU A 221 16.17 -14.60 13.84
C GLU A 221 14.69 -14.31 14.16
N GLY A 222 13.74 -14.72 13.30
CA GLY A 222 12.30 -14.47 13.48
C GLY A 222 11.84 -13.03 13.21
N ILE A 223 12.77 -12.10 12.97
CA ILE A 223 12.53 -10.66 12.76
C ILE A 223 12.28 -10.26 11.28
N ALA A 224 12.09 -11.23 10.39
CA ALA A 224 11.87 -10.96 8.97
C ALA A 224 10.49 -10.35 8.69
N GLU A 225 10.47 -9.39 7.77
CA GLU A 225 9.26 -8.82 7.21
C GLU A 225 8.28 -9.91 6.72
N GLN A 226 7.00 -9.73 7.06
CA GLN A 226 5.96 -10.73 6.84
C GLN A 226 5.90 -11.20 5.37
N ARG A 227 5.52 -12.47 5.18
CA ARG A 227 5.38 -13.11 3.85
C ARG A 227 6.66 -13.00 3.00
N SER A 228 7.84 -13.03 3.63
CA SER A 228 9.14 -12.84 2.98
C SER A 228 9.27 -11.48 2.27
N GLY A 229 8.73 -10.42 2.88
CA GLY A 229 8.71 -9.07 2.32
C GLY A 229 7.70 -8.86 1.19
N ARG A 230 6.58 -9.61 1.16
CA ARG A 230 5.46 -9.39 0.20
C ARG A 230 4.30 -8.67 0.87
N ARG A 231 4.16 -7.38 0.56
CA ARG A 231 3.13 -6.48 1.10
C ARG A 231 1.74 -6.86 0.58
N GLY A 232 0.76 -6.88 1.48
CA GLY A 232 -0.66 -7.11 1.15
C GLY A 232 -1.47 -5.80 1.07
N PRO A 233 -2.80 -5.88 0.87
CA PRO A 233 -3.68 -4.70 0.86
C PRO A 233 -3.51 -3.80 2.08
N GLY A 234 -3.51 -4.38 3.28
CA GLY A 234 -3.32 -3.65 4.54
C GLY A 234 -2.04 -2.83 4.53
N SER A 235 -0.92 -3.40 4.12
CA SER A 235 0.38 -2.71 4.07
C SER A 235 0.50 -1.70 2.92
N VAL A 236 -0.22 -1.90 1.81
CA VAL A 236 -0.29 -0.93 0.71
C VAL A 236 -1.07 0.31 1.15
N TRP A 237 -2.26 0.14 1.72
CA TRP A 237 -3.05 1.25 2.26
C TRP A 237 -2.40 1.85 3.51
N GLY A 238 -1.81 1.04 4.37
CA GLY A 238 -1.02 1.47 5.53
C GLY A 238 0.16 2.37 5.16
N SER A 239 0.76 2.14 3.99
CA SER A 239 1.86 2.96 3.45
C SER A 239 1.39 4.13 2.57
N GLY A 240 0.14 4.12 2.09
CA GLY A 240 -0.33 5.00 1.02
C GLY A 240 -1.51 5.91 1.37
N THR A 241 -2.24 5.67 2.46
CA THR A 241 -3.51 6.36 2.74
C THR A 241 -3.36 7.88 2.84
N ALA A 242 -2.38 8.41 3.57
CA ALA A 242 -2.19 9.86 3.67
C ALA A 242 -1.84 10.51 2.32
N GLY A 243 -0.98 9.86 1.52
CA GLY A 243 -0.67 10.31 0.16
C GLY A 243 -1.87 10.25 -0.78
N ALA A 244 -2.71 9.21 -0.66
CA ALA A 244 -3.96 9.07 -1.41
C ALA A 244 -4.96 10.18 -1.02
N LEU A 245 -5.12 10.48 0.27
CA LEU A 245 -6.00 11.55 0.75
C LEU A 245 -5.51 12.92 0.27
N CYS A 246 -4.20 13.20 0.31
CA CYS A 246 -3.63 14.41 -0.25
C CYS A 246 -3.92 14.53 -1.76
N ALA A 247 -3.71 13.45 -2.53
CA ALA A 247 -4.03 13.41 -3.95
C ALA A 247 -5.53 13.62 -4.24
N LEU A 248 -6.43 13.02 -3.47
CA LEU A 248 -7.87 13.26 -3.57
C LEU A 248 -8.22 14.71 -3.24
N CYS A 249 -7.59 15.31 -2.22
CA CYS A 249 -7.76 16.73 -1.90
C CYS A 249 -7.31 17.65 -3.05
N THR A 250 -6.22 17.31 -3.74
CA THR A 250 -5.77 17.99 -4.97
C THR A 250 -6.80 17.83 -6.09
N ILE A 251 -7.28 16.61 -6.36
CA ILE A 251 -8.25 16.30 -7.44
C ILE A 251 -9.58 17.05 -7.24
N PHE A 252 -10.05 17.15 -6.01
CA PHE A 252 -11.30 17.85 -5.67
C PHE A 252 -11.09 19.33 -5.29
N ALA A 253 -9.88 19.88 -5.50
CA ALA A 253 -9.51 21.27 -5.20
C ALA A 253 -9.89 21.73 -3.78
N VAL A 254 -9.71 20.85 -2.79
CA VAL A 254 -10.09 21.10 -1.40
C VAL A 254 -9.29 22.25 -0.82
N GLY A 255 -9.97 23.36 -0.54
CA GLY A 255 -9.35 24.61 -0.08
C GLY A 255 -8.88 25.56 -1.19
N GLY A 256 -9.13 25.25 -2.46
CA GLY A 256 -8.77 26.07 -3.62
C GLY A 256 -7.39 25.75 -4.22
N PRO A 257 -7.09 26.31 -5.41
CA PRO A 257 -5.88 25.99 -6.15
C PRO A 257 -4.59 26.36 -5.40
N GLU A 258 -4.61 27.46 -4.62
CA GLU A 258 -3.48 27.93 -3.81
C GLU A 258 -3.02 26.91 -2.75
N ILE A 259 -3.88 25.95 -2.37
CA ILE A 259 -3.58 24.92 -1.38
C ILE A 259 -3.07 23.62 -2.03
N ALA A 260 -3.18 23.47 -3.35
CA ALA A 260 -2.69 22.28 -4.07
C ALA A 260 -1.19 21.97 -3.84
N PRO A 261 -0.26 22.97 -3.78
CA PRO A 261 1.14 22.71 -3.44
C PRO A 261 1.33 22.12 -2.03
N LEU A 262 0.46 22.49 -1.06
CA LEU A 262 0.50 21.93 0.29
C LEU A 262 0.05 20.47 0.30
N TRP A 263 -0.98 20.10 -0.48
CA TRP A 263 -1.37 18.70 -0.64
C TRP A 263 -0.26 17.88 -1.31
N GLN A 264 0.41 18.44 -2.32
CA GLN A 264 1.55 17.79 -2.98
C GLN A 264 2.74 17.60 -2.03
N LEU A 265 3.03 18.59 -1.17
CA LEU A 265 4.02 18.47 -0.09
C LEU A 265 3.62 17.41 0.95
N GLY A 266 2.37 17.39 1.40
CA GLY A 266 1.86 16.38 2.34
C GLY A 266 1.96 14.95 1.77
N TYR A 267 1.66 14.79 0.48
CA TYR A 267 1.88 13.55 -0.26
C TYR A 267 3.36 13.13 -0.23
N LEU A 268 4.31 14.01 -0.57
CA LEU A 268 5.75 13.71 -0.53
C LEU A 268 6.21 13.36 0.88
N ALA A 269 5.83 14.14 1.89
CA ALA A 269 6.18 13.91 3.27
C ALA A 269 5.65 12.56 3.78
N SER A 270 4.44 12.14 3.37
CA SER A 270 3.90 10.82 3.70
C SER A 270 4.78 9.67 3.17
N LEU A 271 5.29 9.79 1.94
CA LEU A 271 6.17 8.79 1.34
C LEU A 271 7.59 8.83 1.92
N CYS A 272 8.16 10.02 2.18
CA CYS A 272 9.44 10.16 2.87
C CYS A 272 9.39 9.53 4.27
N THR A 273 8.29 9.75 5.00
CA THR A 273 8.01 9.13 6.30
C THR A 273 8.06 7.62 6.20
N LYS A 274 7.23 7.01 5.34
CA LYS A 274 7.17 5.54 5.26
C LYS A 274 8.44 4.91 4.70
N LEU A 275 9.13 5.60 3.78
CA LEU A 275 10.41 5.09 3.26
C LEU A 275 11.46 5.10 4.35
N SER A 276 11.64 6.23 5.04
CA SER A 276 12.60 6.35 6.14
C SER A 276 12.34 5.32 7.24
N ASP A 277 11.09 5.13 7.66
CA ASP A 277 10.67 4.07 8.58
C ASP A 277 11.07 2.67 8.09
N THR A 278 10.69 2.33 6.85
CA THR A 278 10.98 1.02 6.25
C THR A 278 12.48 0.77 6.14
N ILE A 279 13.27 1.76 5.71
CA ILE A 279 14.72 1.61 5.58
C ILE A 279 15.40 1.57 6.96
N SER A 280 14.95 2.40 7.90
CA SER A 280 15.48 2.43 9.27
C SER A 280 15.28 1.10 9.99
N SER A 281 14.06 0.57 9.97
CA SER A 281 13.74 -0.72 10.59
C SER A 281 14.45 -1.89 9.91
N GLU A 282 14.46 -1.97 8.57
CA GLU A 282 15.09 -3.09 7.86
C GLU A 282 16.62 -3.07 7.91
N ILE A 283 17.26 -1.90 7.84
CA ILE A 283 18.71 -1.76 8.04
C ILE A 283 19.09 -1.97 9.51
N GLY A 284 18.27 -1.49 10.45
CA GLY A 284 18.45 -1.71 11.89
C GLY A 284 18.43 -3.20 12.25
N LYS A 285 17.42 -3.95 11.77
CA LYS A 285 17.37 -5.43 11.89
C LYS A 285 18.62 -6.08 11.26
N ALA A 286 19.00 -5.65 10.07
CA ALA A 286 20.06 -6.26 9.26
C ALA A 286 21.51 -5.96 9.74
N TYR A 287 21.75 -4.81 10.38
CA TYR A 287 23.10 -4.33 10.72
C TYR A 287 23.25 -3.72 12.11
N GLY A 288 22.20 -3.15 12.71
CA GLY A 288 22.27 -2.25 13.86
C GLY A 288 22.95 -2.85 15.10
N LYS A 289 24.18 -2.43 15.41
CA LYS A 289 25.02 -3.07 16.46
C LYS A 289 24.37 -3.04 17.84
N THR A 290 23.75 -1.93 18.20
CA THR A 290 23.03 -1.76 19.45
C THR A 290 21.69 -1.08 19.19
N THR A 291 20.63 -1.67 19.72
CA THR A 291 19.25 -1.20 19.60
C THR A 291 18.74 -0.72 20.95
N TYR A 292 18.08 0.43 20.97
CA TYR A 292 17.59 1.10 22.18
C TYR A 292 16.11 1.41 22.06
N LEU A 293 15.38 1.38 23.17
CA LEU A 293 13.99 1.84 23.22
C LEU A 293 13.96 3.35 23.44
N VAL A 294 13.22 4.11 22.61
CA VAL A 294 13.20 5.58 22.65
C VAL A 294 12.69 6.15 23.99
N THR A 295 11.84 5.39 24.68
CA THR A 295 11.16 5.84 25.92
C THR A 295 11.98 5.63 27.19
N SER A 296 12.77 4.56 27.27
CA SER A 296 13.53 4.17 28.46
C SER A 296 15.05 4.24 28.28
N PHE A 297 15.52 4.47 27.05
CA PHE A 297 16.93 4.34 26.63
C PHE A 297 17.59 3.00 26.99
N SER A 298 16.80 1.98 27.33
CA SER A 298 17.30 0.63 27.62
C SER A 298 17.70 -0.08 26.34
N ILE A 299 18.82 -0.81 26.38
CA ILE A 299 19.24 -1.70 25.29
C ILE A 299 18.22 -2.85 25.19
N VAL A 300 17.69 -3.08 23.99
CA VAL A 300 16.71 -4.12 23.67
C VAL A 300 17.17 -4.96 22.48
N PRO A 301 16.70 -6.20 22.30
CA PRO A 301 17.00 -7.01 21.13
C PRO A 301 16.61 -6.33 19.81
N ARG A 302 17.28 -6.71 18.71
CA ARG A 302 16.91 -6.24 17.37
C ARG A 302 15.52 -6.73 17.00
N GLY A 303 14.75 -5.90 16.31
CA GLY A 303 13.39 -6.25 15.90
C GLY A 303 12.35 -6.18 17.02
N THR A 304 12.69 -5.67 18.21
CA THR A 304 11.69 -5.21 19.18
C THR A 304 10.95 -4.00 18.62
N GLU A 305 9.62 -3.96 18.76
CA GLU A 305 8.79 -2.84 18.29
C GLU A 305 9.18 -1.52 19.00
N GLY A 306 9.26 -0.43 18.22
CA GLY A 306 9.75 0.87 18.71
C GLY A 306 11.24 0.95 19.06
N ALA A 307 12.04 -0.09 18.74
CA ALA A 307 13.49 -0.07 18.96
C ALA A 307 14.25 0.61 17.80
N VAL A 308 15.10 1.58 18.16
CA VAL A 308 15.93 2.34 17.21
C VAL A 308 17.39 1.93 17.27
N SER A 309 18.11 2.07 16.16
CA SER A 309 19.57 1.88 16.07
C SER A 309 20.19 3.01 15.27
N LEU A 310 21.44 3.36 15.54
CA LEU A 310 22.13 4.44 14.82
C LEU A 310 22.23 4.15 13.32
N GLU A 311 22.59 2.92 12.96
CA GLU A 311 22.71 2.49 11.56
C GLU A 311 21.36 2.53 10.82
N GLY A 312 20.27 2.16 11.50
CA GLY A 312 18.90 2.30 10.98
C GLY A 312 18.53 3.78 10.79
N THR A 313 18.63 4.59 11.84
CA THR A 313 18.23 6.00 11.81
C THR A 313 18.96 6.80 10.72
N LEU A 314 20.26 6.58 10.54
CA LEU A 314 21.03 7.21 9.45
C LEU A 314 20.58 6.72 8.07
N ALA A 315 20.35 5.43 7.89
CA ALA A 315 19.86 4.90 6.61
C ALA A 315 18.44 5.38 6.26
N GLY A 316 17.56 5.52 7.25
CA GLY A 316 16.24 6.13 7.11
C GLY A 316 16.33 7.59 6.65
N LEU A 317 17.18 8.39 7.31
CA LEU A 317 17.45 9.78 6.91
C LEU A 317 17.95 9.87 5.47
N PHE A 318 18.93 9.06 5.06
CA PHE A 318 19.42 9.04 3.68
C PHE A 318 18.31 8.65 2.67
N ALA A 319 17.39 7.77 3.05
CA ALA A 319 16.26 7.40 2.21
C ALA A 319 15.22 8.52 2.04
N ALA A 320 14.93 9.27 3.12
CA ALA A 320 14.10 10.47 3.04
C ALA A 320 14.76 11.56 2.16
N VAL A 321 16.05 11.82 2.36
CA VAL A 321 16.84 12.76 1.56
C VAL A 321 16.83 12.36 0.07
N PHE A 322 17.06 11.08 -0.24
CA PHE A 322 17.03 10.59 -1.62
C PHE A 322 15.66 10.83 -2.28
N LEU A 323 14.56 10.48 -1.61
CA LEU A 323 13.22 10.60 -2.18
C LEU A 323 12.81 12.07 -2.35
N ALA A 324 13.10 12.91 -1.36
CA ALA A 324 12.83 14.35 -1.44
C ALA A 324 13.68 15.03 -2.53
N ALA A 325 14.95 14.66 -2.69
CA ALA A 325 15.82 15.15 -3.77
C ALA A 325 15.32 14.70 -5.15
N ALA A 326 14.82 13.47 -5.29
CA ALA A 326 14.18 13.01 -6.52
C ALA A 326 12.93 13.81 -6.86
N SER A 327 12.03 14.06 -5.90
CA SER A 327 10.83 14.88 -6.11
C SER A 327 11.15 16.35 -6.40
N TYR A 328 12.20 16.92 -5.81
CA TYR A 328 12.74 18.24 -6.18
C TYR A 328 13.24 18.26 -7.64
N ALA A 329 14.05 17.27 -8.04
CA ALA A 329 14.54 17.14 -9.43
C ALA A 329 13.41 16.91 -10.46
N LEU A 330 12.28 16.34 -10.03
CA LEU A 330 11.05 16.19 -10.82
C LEU A 330 10.15 17.44 -10.81
N ASN A 331 10.59 18.56 -10.21
CA ASN A 331 9.84 19.80 -10.03
C ASN A 331 8.50 19.59 -9.30
N GLN A 332 8.41 18.60 -8.40
CA GLN A 332 7.19 18.38 -7.61
C GLN A 332 7.09 19.28 -6.38
N VAL A 333 8.22 19.70 -5.84
CA VAL A 333 8.33 20.60 -4.70
C VAL A 333 9.54 21.50 -4.92
N ASP A 334 9.56 22.66 -4.27
CA ASP A 334 10.76 23.48 -4.20
C ASP A 334 11.77 22.91 -3.18
N ALA A 335 12.93 23.56 -3.06
CA ALA A 335 13.96 23.13 -2.10
C ALA A 335 13.47 23.22 -0.64
N THR A 336 12.62 24.20 -0.32
CA THR A 336 12.03 24.38 1.01
C THR A 336 11.10 23.23 1.35
N GLY A 337 10.17 22.90 0.46
CA GLY A 337 9.26 21.77 0.61
C GLY A 337 10.00 20.43 0.73
N ALA A 338 11.07 20.22 -0.04
CA ALA A 338 11.92 19.03 0.08
C ALA A 338 12.57 18.93 1.48
N ILE A 339 13.13 20.01 2.01
CA ILE A 339 13.71 20.05 3.37
C ILE A 339 12.64 19.80 4.44
N ILE A 340 11.47 20.44 4.30
CA ILE A 340 10.34 20.25 5.22
C ILE A 340 9.86 18.80 5.23
N ALA A 341 9.76 18.14 4.06
CA ALA A 341 9.38 16.74 3.96
C ALA A 341 10.36 15.81 4.70
N ILE A 342 11.66 16.08 4.61
CA ILE A 342 12.70 15.33 5.35
C ILE A 342 12.58 15.56 6.86
N LEU A 343 12.42 16.81 7.31
CA LEU A 343 12.32 17.11 8.75
C LEU A 343 11.03 16.52 9.34
N ALA A 344 9.91 16.65 8.63
CA ALA A 344 8.63 16.06 9.02
C ALA A 344 8.69 14.53 9.08
N SER A 345 9.39 13.86 8.15
CA SER A 345 9.57 12.40 8.21
C SER A 345 10.36 11.94 9.43
N GLN A 346 11.39 12.69 9.85
CA GLN A 346 12.14 12.33 11.04
C GLN A 346 11.33 12.53 12.32
N ILE A 347 10.57 13.63 12.40
CA ILE A 347 9.65 13.90 13.53
C ILE A 347 8.61 12.77 13.64
N ALA A 348 7.94 12.43 12.53
CA ALA A 348 6.90 11.40 12.51
C ALA A 348 7.44 10.00 12.91
N ASN A 349 8.62 9.62 12.40
CA ASN A 349 9.25 8.34 12.75
C ASN A 349 9.69 8.27 14.23
N LEU A 350 10.05 9.39 14.86
CA LEU A 350 10.27 9.43 16.31
C LEU A 350 8.97 9.20 17.09
N PHE A 351 7.85 9.78 16.65
CA PHE A 351 6.54 9.51 17.25
C PHE A 351 6.10 8.05 17.06
N GLU A 352 6.34 7.46 15.89
CA GLU A 352 6.12 6.03 15.64
C GLU A 352 6.86 5.17 16.66
N SER A 353 8.16 5.40 16.85
CA SER A 353 8.96 4.56 17.74
C SER A 353 8.56 4.70 19.21
N VAL A 354 8.04 5.88 19.61
CA VAL A 354 7.40 6.07 20.91
C VAL A 354 6.07 5.30 21.01
N LEU A 355 5.22 5.32 19.98
CA LEU A 355 3.96 4.57 19.94
C LEU A 355 4.20 3.04 19.97
N GLY A 356 5.19 2.54 19.24
CA GLY A 356 5.61 1.15 19.28
C GLY A 356 6.08 0.73 20.68
N ALA A 357 6.96 1.52 21.30
CA ALA A 357 7.47 1.27 22.65
C ALA A 357 6.42 1.36 23.77
N THR A 358 5.34 2.14 23.57
CA THR A 358 4.32 2.39 24.60
C THR A 358 3.05 1.57 24.46
N LEU A 359 2.59 1.29 23.23
CA LEU A 359 1.26 0.71 22.99
C LEU A 359 1.31 -0.65 22.26
N GLN A 360 2.17 -0.83 21.26
CA GLN A 360 2.20 -2.09 20.51
C GLN A 360 2.58 -3.28 21.41
N GLY A 361 1.90 -4.41 21.23
CA GLY A 361 2.10 -5.62 22.02
C GLY A 361 1.64 -5.55 23.48
N ARG A 362 0.99 -4.47 23.92
CA ARG A 362 0.42 -4.37 25.28
C ARG A 362 -1.03 -4.82 25.34
N ALA A 363 -1.41 -5.45 26.45
CA ALA A 363 -2.78 -5.87 26.72
C ALA A 363 -3.75 -4.68 26.59
N GLY A 364 -4.84 -4.87 25.84
CA GLY A 364 -5.81 -3.82 25.51
C GLY A 364 -5.54 -3.04 24.21
N PHE A 365 -4.32 -3.12 23.66
CA PHE A 365 -3.94 -2.48 22.39
C PHE A 365 -3.70 -3.49 21.24
N GLU A 366 -4.18 -4.72 21.38
CA GLU A 366 -4.02 -5.80 20.37
C GLU A 366 -4.67 -5.46 19.01
N TRP A 367 -5.62 -4.52 18.99
CA TRP A 367 -6.23 -4.00 17.76
C TRP A 367 -5.32 -3.05 16.98
N LEU A 368 -4.26 -2.50 17.61
CA LEU A 368 -3.32 -1.54 17.03
C LEU A 368 -2.30 -2.26 16.15
N SER A 369 -2.74 -2.69 14.97
CA SER A 369 -1.88 -3.37 14.00
C SER A 369 -0.77 -2.46 13.46
N ASN A 370 0.32 -3.08 12.98
CA ASN A 370 1.42 -2.35 12.34
C ASN A 370 0.92 -1.50 11.14
N ASP A 371 -0.01 -2.03 10.35
CA ASP A 371 -0.63 -1.29 9.23
C ASP A 371 -1.39 -0.03 9.71
N LEU A 372 -2.04 -0.05 10.88
CA LEU A 372 -2.70 1.15 11.46
C LEU A 372 -1.70 2.16 12.02
N VAL A 373 -0.64 1.71 12.69
CA VAL A 373 0.44 2.60 13.16
C VAL A 373 1.16 3.24 11.96
N ASN A 374 1.32 2.51 10.85
CA ASN A 374 1.81 3.07 9.60
C ASN A 374 0.91 4.21 9.09
N VAL A 375 -0.42 4.03 9.05
CA VAL A 375 -1.36 5.12 8.66
C VAL A 375 -1.17 6.34 9.56
N ALA A 376 -1.09 6.14 10.89
CA ALA A 376 -0.90 7.23 11.83
C ALA A 376 0.43 7.98 11.59
N ASN A 377 1.55 7.24 11.45
CA ASN A 377 2.87 7.80 11.19
C ASN A 377 2.90 8.65 9.90
N ILE A 378 2.46 8.09 8.76
CA ILE A 378 2.46 8.83 7.48
C ILE A 378 1.52 10.04 7.49
N THR A 379 0.45 9.98 8.28
CA THR A 379 -0.48 11.11 8.46
C THR A 379 0.17 12.21 9.29
N ILE A 380 0.86 11.87 10.39
CA ILE A 380 1.64 12.83 11.19
C ILE A 380 2.69 13.50 10.29
N GLY A 381 3.44 12.74 9.50
CA GLY A 381 4.44 13.29 8.57
C GLY A 381 3.85 14.27 7.56
N ALA A 382 2.74 13.91 6.91
CA ALA A 382 2.02 14.79 5.99
C ALA A 382 1.50 16.06 6.68
N THR A 383 0.88 15.92 7.85
CA THR A 383 0.31 17.01 8.63
C THR A 383 1.39 17.98 9.14
N VAL A 384 2.49 17.48 9.70
CA VAL A 384 3.63 18.30 10.16
C VAL A 384 4.22 19.09 9.00
N ALA A 385 4.39 18.49 7.83
CA ALA A 385 4.91 19.18 6.65
C ALA A 385 3.99 20.32 6.18
N ILE A 386 2.68 20.07 6.10
CA ILE A 386 1.68 21.08 5.71
C ILE A 386 1.65 22.24 6.71
N PHE A 387 1.66 21.97 8.02
CA PHE A 387 1.68 23.01 9.04
C PHE A 387 2.98 23.80 9.04
N ALA A 388 4.14 23.15 8.91
CA ALA A 388 5.44 23.81 8.84
C ALA A 388 5.52 24.76 7.62
N GLN A 389 5.08 24.32 6.45
CA GLN A 389 5.05 25.16 5.26
C GLN A 389 4.11 26.36 5.42
N LYS A 390 2.92 26.17 6.03
CA LYS A 390 2.00 27.29 6.32
C LYS A 390 2.58 28.31 7.31
N LEU A 391 3.34 27.86 8.31
CA LEU A 391 4.00 28.73 9.28
C LEU A 391 5.21 29.50 8.71
N LEU A 392 5.77 29.04 7.58
CA LEU A 392 6.87 29.71 6.88
C LEU A 392 6.40 30.63 5.74
N SER A 393 5.12 30.54 5.36
CA SER A 393 4.51 31.32 4.26
C SER A 393 3.48 32.35 4.73
N GLY A 394 3.25 32.47 6.04
CA GLY A 394 2.37 33.45 6.69
C GLY A 394 3.16 34.38 7.60
#